data_AF-A0ABD3XB76-F1
#
_entry.id   AF-A0ABD3XB76-F1
#
_cell.length_a   1.000
_cell.length_b   1.000
_cell.length_c   1.000
_cell.angle_alpha   90.00
_cell.angle_beta   90.00
_cell.angle_gamma   90.00
#
_symmetry.space_group_name_H-M   'P 1'
#
loop_
_entity.id
_entity.type
_entity.pdbx_description
1 polymer ?
#
loop_
_entity_poly.entity_id
_entity_poly.type
_entity_poly.pdbx_seq_one_letter_code
_entity_poly.pdbx_strand_id
1 'polypeptide(L)'
;MLLEKHAPLRTKSIILTNDCPWYTDELYEAKHKKRKLELNWRKSKLCIDHQLYREQCSTVNKLLKEAKVTYYSNKIASDGRDHKSLYKITKHFLGASNEEVLPSSTSSKQLAQDFSNFFINKVEGIRNDIKTQNSLSNMNMNVLTPFSPLATNMMDFVPVS
;
A
#
# COMPACT_ATOMS: atom_id res chain seq x y z
N MET A 1 -54.44 -12.52 8.46
CA MET A 1 -53.43 -12.59 9.56
C MET A 1 -52.65 -13.91 9.66
N LEU A 2 -52.81 -14.88 8.73
CA LEU A 2 -52.03 -16.14 8.77
C LEU A 2 -50.63 -16.00 8.14
N LEU A 3 -50.50 -15.15 7.13
CA LEU A 3 -49.27 -14.96 6.35
C LEU A 3 -48.11 -14.40 7.21
N GLU A 4 -48.38 -13.38 8.03
CA GLU A 4 -47.40 -12.79 8.96
C GLU A 4 -46.95 -13.75 10.07
N LYS A 5 -47.79 -14.73 10.43
CA LYS A 5 -47.47 -15.71 11.49
C LYS A 5 -46.53 -16.82 10.98
N HIS A 6 -46.66 -17.22 9.71
CA HIS A 6 -45.93 -18.36 9.15
C HIS A 6 -44.84 -17.97 8.12
N ALA A 7 -44.92 -16.77 7.55
CA ALA A 7 -43.95 -16.25 6.58
C ALA A 7 -43.75 -14.73 6.80
N PRO A 8 -43.22 -14.32 7.98
CA PRO A 8 -43.00 -12.91 8.26
C PRO A 8 -42.02 -12.32 7.24
N LEU A 9 -42.35 -11.13 6.74
CA LEU A 9 -41.49 -10.40 5.82
C LEU A 9 -40.16 -10.06 6.51
N ARG A 10 -39.06 -10.61 6.01
CA ARG A 10 -37.72 -10.32 6.51
C ARG A 10 -36.94 -9.52 5.49
N THR A 11 -36.73 -8.25 5.77
CA THR A 11 -35.82 -7.40 5.00
C THR A 11 -34.39 -7.80 5.34
N LYS A 12 -33.61 -8.14 4.31
CA LYS A 12 -32.17 -8.35 4.44
C LYS A 12 -31.45 -7.24 3.71
N SER A 13 -30.50 -6.59 4.39
CA SER A 13 -29.57 -5.69 3.73
C SER A 13 -28.49 -6.54 3.05
N ILE A 14 -28.39 -6.43 1.73
CA ILE A 14 -27.32 -7.06 0.97
C ILE A 14 -26.20 -6.03 0.85
N ILE A 15 -25.04 -6.33 1.42
CA ILE A 15 -23.84 -5.55 1.20
C ILE A 15 -23.35 -5.90 -0.21
N LEU A 16 -23.57 -5.02 -1.18
CA LEU A 16 -22.82 -5.09 -2.44
C LEU A 16 -21.37 -4.74 -2.12
N THR A 17 -20.53 -5.77 -2.01
CA THR A 17 -19.08 -5.57 -1.97
C THR A 17 -18.67 -4.97 -3.29
N ASN A 18 -17.90 -3.88 -3.26
CA ASN A 18 -17.34 -3.23 -4.44
C ASN A 18 -16.79 -4.31 -5.39
N ASP A 19 -17.32 -4.39 -6.61
CA ASP A 19 -16.99 -5.43 -7.57
C ASP A 19 -15.48 -5.58 -7.63
N CYS A 20 -14.98 -6.80 -7.47
CA CYS A 20 -13.57 -7.09 -7.68
C CYS A 20 -13.37 -7.05 -9.20
N PRO A 21 -12.87 -5.94 -9.77
CA PRO A 21 -12.92 -5.74 -11.23
C PRO A 21 -11.94 -6.65 -11.97
N TRP A 22 -11.00 -7.25 -11.25
CA TRP A 22 -10.08 -8.28 -11.72
C TRP A 22 -10.64 -9.71 -11.60
N TYR A 23 -11.85 -9.89 -11.07
CA TYR A 23 -12.45 -11.21 -10.88
C TYR A 23 -13.15 -11.66 -12.16
N THR A 24 -12.53 -12.61 -12.87
CA THR A 24 -13.01 -13.13 -14.15
C THR A 24 -13.81 -14.42 -13.99
N ASP A 25 -14.62 -14.75 -14.99
CA ASP A 25 -15.37 -16.02 -15.04
C ASP A 25 -14.44 -17.23 -15.03
N GLU A 26 -13.27 -17.14 -15.67
CA GLU A 26 -12.24 -18.18 -15.61
C GLU A 26 -11.80 -18.46 -14.16
N LEU A 27 -11.62 -17.40 -13.37
CA LEU A 27 -11.22 -17.52 -11.97
C LEU A 27 -12.35 -18.07 -11.10
N TYR A 28 -13.60 -17.73 -11.43
CA TYR A 28 -14.79 -18.33 -10.84
C TYR A 28 -14.82 -19.84 -11.08
N GLU A 29 -14.73 -20.27 -12.34
CA GLU A 29 -14.74 -21.70 -12.72
C GLU A 29 -13.58 -22.46 -12.07
N ALA A 30 -12.38 -21.88 -12.07
CA ALA A 30 -11.21 -22.50 -11.45
C ALA A 30 -11.38 -22.70 -9.93
N LYS A 31 -12.01 -21.73 -9.23
CA LYS A 31 -12.34 -21.85 -7.79
C LYS A 31 -13.46 -22.87 -7.55
N HIS A 32 -14.47 -22.92 -8.41
CA HIS A 32 -15.52 -23.93 -8.35
C HIS A 32 -14.95 -25.35 -8.51
N LYS A 33 -14.08 -25.55 -9.51
CA LYS A 33 -13.36 -26.81 -9.69
C LYS A 33 -12.50 -27.16 -8.49
N LYS A 34 -11.77 -26.20 -7.92
CA LYS A 34 -10.99 -26.40 -6.68
C LYS A 34 -11.87 -26.92 -5.55
N ARG A 35 -13.06 -26.32 -5.36
CA ARG A 35 -14.01 -26.73 -4.33
C ARG A 35 -14.54 -28.14 -4.57
N LYS A 36 -14.86 -28.50 -5.82
CA LYS A 36 -15.31 -29.85 -6.19
C LYS A 36 -14.25 -30.90 -5.86
N LEU A 37 -12.99 -30.63 -6.21
CA LEU A 37 -11.86 -31.52 -5.92
C LEU A 37 -11.59 -31.66 -4.42
N GLU A 38 -11.68 -30.55 -3.68
CA GLU A 38 -11.57 -30.56 -2.22
C GLU A 38 -12.64 -31.46 -1.59
N LEU A 39 -13.90 -31.33 -2.04
CA LEU A 39 -15.01 -32.13 -1.55
C LEU A 39 -14.82 -33.62 -1.87
N ASN A 40 -14.34 -33.94 -3.08
CA ASN A 40 -14.04 -35.32 -3.47
C ASN A 40 -12.94 -35.91 -2.57
N TRP A 41 -11.81 -35.22 -2.41
CA TRP A 41 -10.73 -35.66 -1.52
C TRP A 41 -11.21 -35.82 -0.07
N ARG A 42 -12.04 -34.90 0.44
CA ARG A 42 -12.59 -35.01 1.79
C ARG A 42 -13.43 -36.27 1.99
N LYS A 43 -14.10 -36.77 0.93
CA LYS A 43 -14.90 -37.99 0.94
C LYS A 43 -14.05 -39.26 0.75
N SER A 44 -13.19 -39.27 -0.27
CA SER A 44 -12.43 -40.47 -0.66
C SER A 44 -11.19 -40.71 0.20
N LYS A 45 -10.55 -39.64 0.69
CA LYS A 45 -9.26 -39.64 1.40
C LYS A 45 -8.10 -40.28 0.63
N LEU A 46 -8.22 -40.44 -0.69
CA LEU A 46 -7.18 -41.00 -1.54
C LEU A 46 -6.06 -39.98 -1.82
N CYS A 47 -4.83 -40.49 -1.97
CA CYS A 47 -3.66 -39.67 -2.31
C CYS A 47 -3.81 -38.97 -3.67
N ILE A 48 -4.36 -39.66 -4.66
CA ILE A 48 -4.56 -39.13 -6.02
C ILE A 48 -5.52 -37.93 -6.00
N ASP A 49 -6.63 -38.03 -5.25
CA ASP A 49 -7.58 -36.92 -5.12
C ASP A 49 -6.96 -35.72 -4.39
N HIS A 50 -6.11 -35.98 -3.38
CA HIS A 50 -5.36 -34.94 -2.70
C HIS A 50 -4.40 -34.23 -3.66
N GLN A 51 -3.68 -34.98 -4.49
CA GLN A 51 -2.78 -34.43 -5.50
C GLN A 51 -3.53 -33.55 -6.50
N LEU A 52 -4.66 -34.02 -7.03
CA LEU A 52 -5.46 -33.26 -7.97
C LEU A 52 -6.00 -31.96 -7.35
N TYR A 53 -6.44 -32.00 -6.09
CA TYR A 53 -6.81 -30.80 -5.33
C TYR A 53 -5.64 -29.83 -5.18
N ARG A 54 -4.44 -30.32 -4.84
CA ARG A 54 -3.21 -29.53 -4.68
C ARG A 54 -2.79 -28.85 -5.99
N GLU A 55 -2.85 -29.55 -7.11
CA GLU A 55 -2.57 -29.02 -8.44
C GLU A 55 -3.56 -27.92 -8.83
N GLN A 56 -4.86 -28.14 -8.56
CA GLN A 56 -5.87 -27.11 -8.79
C GLN A 56 -5.68 -25.89 -7.88
N CYS A 57 -5.21 -26.05 -6.63
CA CYS A 57 -4.84 -24.92 -5.78
C CYS A 57 -3.74 -24.08 -6.40
N SER A 58 -2.70 -24.72 -6.95
CA SER A 58 -1.61 -24.03 -7.64
C SER A 58 -2.14 -23.25 -8.85
N THR A 59 -3.00 -23.88 -9.64
CA THR A 59 -3.64 -23.27 -10.82
C THR A 59 -4.45 -22.02 -10.43
N VAL A 60 -5.30 -22.11 -9.40
CA VAL A 60 -6.09 -20.96 -8.93
C VAL A 60 -5.19 -19.83 -8.43
N ASN A 61 -4.11 -20.14 -7.71
CA ASN A 61 -3.18 -19.12 -7.23
C ASN A 61 -2.47 -18.41 -8.38
N LYS A 62 -2.07 -19.15 -9.42
CA LYS A 62 -1.47 -18.60 -10.64
C LYS A 62 -2.46 -17.65 -11.34
N LEU A 63 -3.67 -18.10 -11.62
CA LEU A 63 -4.71 -17.29 -12.25
C LEU A 63 -5.04 -16.04 -11.42
N LEU A 64 -5.12 -16.17 -10.10
CA LEU A 64 -5.37 -15.02 -9.21
C LEU A 64 -4.26 -13.98 -9.27
N LYS A 65 -3.00 -14.43 -9.31
CA LYS A 65 -1.85 -13.55 -9.44
C LYS A 65 -1.89 -12.84 -10.79
N GLU A 66 -2.09 -13.58 -11.87
CA GLU A 66 -2.14 -13.05 -13.24
C GLU A 66 -3.28 -12.03 -13.40
N ALA A 67 -4.49 -12.37 -12.98
CA ALA A 67 -5.65 -11.47 -13.06
C ALA A 67 -5.41 -10.14 -12.31
N LYS A 68 -4.85 -10.20 -11.09
CA LYS A 68 -4.51 -8.99 -10.33
C LYS A 68 -3.41 -8.18 -11.00
N VAL A 69 -2.32 -8.83 -11.43
CA VAL A 69 -1.19 -8.15 -12.08
C VAL A 69 -1.66 -7.47 -13.36
N THR A 70 -2.38 -8.19 -14.23
CA THR A 70 -2.91 -7.65 -15.49
C THR A 70 -3.80 -6.44 -15.23
N TYR A 71 -4.76 -6.56 -14.31
CA TYR A 71 -5.69 -5.46 -14.01
C TYR A 71 -4.97 -4.21 -13.50
N TYR A 72 -4.11 -4.35 -12.47
CA TYR A 72 -3.45 -3.19 -11.89
C TYR A 72 -2.36 -2.61 -12.79
N SER A 73 -1.67 -3.44 -13.59
CA SER A 73 -0.71 -2.95 -14.58
C SER A 73 -1.42 -2.13 -15.66
N ASN A 74 -2.54 -2.63 -16.17
CA ASN A 74 -3.35 -1.90 -17.15
C ASN A 74 -3.92 -0.60 -16.57
N LYS A 75 -4.38 -0.63 -15.32
CA LYS A 75 -4.89 0.55 -14.63
C LYS A 75 -3.81 1.62 -14.41
N ILE A 76 -2.61 1.22 -14.02
CA ILE A 76 -1.47 2.15 -13.88
C ILE A 76 -1.08 2.72 -15.24
N ALA A 77 -1.06 1.90 -16.29
CA ALA A 77 -0.75 2.34 -17.64
C ALA A 77 -1.81 3.32 -18.20
N SER A 78 -3.10 3.08 -17.94
CA SER A 78 -4.18 3.99 -18.35
C SER A 78 -4.13 5.32 -17.60
N ASP A 79 -3.74 5.28 -16.33
CA ASP A 79 -3.78 6.43 -15.43
C ASP A 79 -2.47 7.26 -15.47
N GLY A 80 -1.58 7.04 -16.46
CA GLY A 80 -0.18 7.49 -16.48
C GLY A 80 0.11 9.00 -16.29
N ARG A 81 -0.91 9.86 -16.15
CA ARG A 81 -0.78 11.29 -15.79
C ARG A 81 -1.60 11.70 -14.56
N ASP A 82 -2.45 10.85 -14.01
CA ASP A 82 -3.22 11.16 -12.80
C ASP A 82 -2.51 10.65 -11.54
N HIS A 83 -1.71 11.55 -10.94
CA HIS A 83 -1.03 11.29 -9.68
C HIS A 83 -2.02 10.92 -8.55
N LYS A 84 -3.26 11.43 -8.57
CA LYS A 84 -4.25 11.11 -7.54
C LYS A 84 -4.72 9.66 -7.64
N SER A 85 -4.97 9.16 -8.85
CA SER A 85 -5.35 7.75 -9.04
C SER A 85 -4.22 6.82 -8.62
N LEU A 86 -2.98 7.11 -9.02
CA LEU A 86 -1.82 6.32 -8.62
C LEU A 86 -1.65 6.31 -7.09
N TYR A 87 -1.76 7.48 -6.44
CA TYR A 87 -1.71 7.57 -4.99
C TYR A 87 -2.81 6.74 -4.32
N LYS A 88 -4.05 6.75 -4.84
CA LYS A 88 -5.15 5.91 -4.33
C LYS A 88 -4.83 4.42 -4.43
N ILE A 89 -4.25 3.97 -5.55
CA ILE A 89 -3.85 2.57 -5.75
C ILE A 89 -2.78 2.18 -4.70
N THR A 90 -1.76 3.02 -4.53
CA THR A 90 -0.70 2.79 -3.53
C THR A 90 -1.26 2.80 -2.11
N LYS A 91 -2.11 3.78 -1.77
CA LYS A 91 -2.80 3.87 -0.48
C LYS A 91 -3.61 2.60 -0.18
N HIS A 92 -4.36 2.11 -1.18
CA HIS A 92 -5.12 0.87 -1.08
C HIS A 92 -4.21 -0.35 -0.83
N PHE A 93 -3.07 -0.45 -1.50
CA PHE A 93 -2.12 -1.57 -1.27
C PHE A 93 -1.43 -1.51 0.08
N LEU A 94 -1.10 -0.32 0.58
CA LEU A 94 -0.46 -0.12 1.88
C LEU A 94 -1.43 -0.27 3.06
N GLY A 95 -2.73 -0.43 2.79
CA GLY A 95 -3.74 -0.55 3.85
C GLY A 95 -3.87 0.71 4.72
N ALA A 96 -3.41 1.86 4.22
CA ALA A 96 -3.58 3.12 4.92
C ALA A 96 -5.08 3.45 4.94
N SER A 97 -5.67 3.48 6.14
CA SER A 97 -7.09 3.74 6.30
C SER A 97 -7.45 5.10 5.70
N ASN A 98 -8.71 5.22 5.24
CA ASN A 98 -9.28 6.52 4.88
C ASN A 98 -9.74 7.30 6.11
N GLU A 99 -9.45 6.80 7.30
CA GLU A 99 -9.68 7.55 8.51
C GLU A 99 -8.58 8.60 8.60
N GLU A 100 -8.92 9.82 8.17
CA GLU A 100 -8.21 11.01 8.60
C GLU A 100 -8.46 11.16 10.10
N VAL A 101 -7.74 10.36 10.90
CA VAL A 101 -7.83 10.41 12.35
C VAL A 101 -7.13 11.69 12.77
N LEU A 102 -7.92 12.73 13.03
CA LEU A 102 -7.46 13.88 13.77
C LEU A 102 -6.91 13.41 15.13
N PRO A 103 -5.88 14.07 15.68
CA PRO A 103 -5.43 13.79 17.03
C PRO A 103 -6.61 13.83 18.00
N SER A 104 -6.73 12.80 18.84
CA SER A 104 -7.76 12.77 19.87
C SER A 104 -7.61 14.01 20.76
N SER A 105 -8.61 14.88 20.75
CA SER A 105 -8.63 16.10 21.56
C SER A 105 -9.92 16.18 22.35
N THR A 106 -9.83 16.73 23.55
CA THR A 106 -10.97 16.89 24.46
C THR A 106 -11.92 18.01 24.00
N SER A 107 -11.44 18.93 23.13
CA SER A 107 -12.21 20.06 22.59
C SER A 107 -11.61 20.62 21.29
N SER A 108 -12.47 21.05 20.36
CA SER A 108 -12.09 21.70 19.10
C SER A 108 -11.21 22.95 19.31
N LYS A 109 -11.47 23.73 20.37
CA LYS A 109 -10.66 24.91 20.71
C LYS A 109 -9.23 24.52 21.12
N GLN A 110 -9.11 23.44 21.89
CA GLN A 110 -7.81 22.95 22.33
C GLN A 110 -7.01 22.42 21.13
N LEU A 111 -7.66 21.66 20.24
CA LEU A 111 -7.03 21.18 19.01
C LEU A 111 -6.52 22.32 18.12
N ALA A 112 -7.32 23.37 17.94
CA ALA A 112 -6.92 24.55 17.17
C ALA A 112 -5.71 25.27 17.81
N GLN A 113 -5.70 25.37 19.14
CA GLN A 113 -4.56 25.93 19.88
C GLN A 113 -3.30 25.07 19.73
N ASP A 114 -3.45 23.75 19.82
CA ASP A 114 -2.34 22.80 19.68
C ASP A 114 -1.75 22.86 18.26
N PHE A 115 -2.58 22.94 17.22
CA PHE A 115 -2.13 23.20 15.85
C PHE A 115 -1.39 24.53 15.74
N SER A 116 -1.95 25.61 16.29
CA SER A 116 -1.30 26.93 16.27
C SER A 116 0.08 26.89 16.93
N ASN A 117 0.17 26.31 18.13
CA ASN A 117 1.43 26.20 18.88
C ASN A 117 2.45 25.35 18.11
N PHE A 118 2.03 24.23 17.51
CA PHE A 118 2.90 23.39 16.70
C PHE A 118 3.56 24.16 15.55
N PHE A 119 2.77 24.90 14.77
CA PHE A 119 3.31 25.65 13.63
C PHE A 119 4.20 26.81 14.06
N ILE A 120 3.83 27.55 15.13
CA ILE A 120 4.67 28.62 15.69
C ILE A 120 6.03 28.06 16.11
N ASN A 121 6.04 26.99 16.92
CA ASN A 121 7.26 26.36 17.42
C ASN A 121 8.10 25.80 16.28
N LYS A 122 7.47 25.21 15.25
CA LYS A 122 8.18 24.67 14.09
C LYS A 122 8.88 25.76 13.30
N VAL A 123 8.22 26.90 13.07
CA VAL A 123 8.80 28.05 12.37
C VAL A 123 9.94 28.67 13.17
N GLU A 124 9.76 28.81 14.49
CA GLU A 124 10.80 29.34 15.36
C GLU A 124 12.03 28.41 15.41
N GLY A 125 11.82 27.10 15.51
CA GLY A 125 12.88 26.09 15.43
C GLY A 125 13.67 26.20 14.13
N ILE A 126 13.00 26.22 12.98
CA ILE A 126 13.67 26.37 11.67
C ILE A 126 14.47 27.67 11.59
N ARG A 127 13.92 28.79 12.08
CA ARG A 127 14.63 30.09 12.10
C ARG A 127 15.89 30.04 12.98
N ASN A 128 15.81 29.39 14.14
CA ASN A 128 16.93 29.26 15.06
C ASN A 128 18.00 28.30 14.51
N ASP A 129 17.60 27.21 13.86
CA ASP A 129 18.51 26.30 13.17
C ASP A 129 19.30 27.05 12.09
N ILE A 130 18.61 27.83 11.24
CA ILE A 130 19.27 28.63 10.20
C ILE A 130 20.24 29.66 10.80
N LYS A 131 19.84 30.37 11.86
CA LYS A 131 20.72 31.34 12.56
C LYS A 131 21.96 30.66 13.14
N THR A 132 21.79 29.47 13.72
CA THR A 132 22.88 28.69 14.30
C THR A 132 23.84 28.22 13.21
N GLN A 133 23.32 27.70 12.10
CA GLN A 133 24.13 27.31 10.93
C GLN A 133 24.91 28.51 10.35
N ASN A 134 24.28 29.68 10.20
CA ASN A 134 24.97 30.88 9.77
C ASN A 134 26.06 31.31 10.76
N SER A 135 25.80 31.22 12.07
CA SER A 135 26.78 31.55 13.10
C SER A 135 27.99 30.60 13.07
N LEU A 136 27.75 29.30 12.87
CA LEU A 136 28.80 28.29 12.70
C LEU A 136 29.62 28.51 11.42
N SER A 137 28.97 28.88 10.31
CA SER A 137 29.65 29.20 9.05
C SER A 137 30.52 30.47 9.17
N ASN A 138 30.09 31.46 9.94
CA ASN A 138 30.87 32.67 10.20
C ASN A 138 32.07 32.41 11.13
N MET A 139 32.01 31.41 12.01
CA MET A 139 33.19 30.99 12.80
C MET A 139 34.19 30.16 11.99
N ASN A 140 33.73 29.45 10.95
CA ASN A 140 34.60 28.60 10.12
C ASN A 140 35.36 29.37 9.02
N MET A 141 34.97 30.62 8.71
CA MET A 141 35.69 31.49 7.77
C MET A 141 36.96 32.14 8.35
N ASN A 142 37.27 31.93 9.64
CA ASN A 142 38.49 32.45 10.27
C ASN A 142 39.68 31.48 10.24
N VAL A 143 39.55 30.30 9.62
CA VAL A 143 40.65 29.36 9.43
C VAL A 143 40.92 29.18 7.94
N LEU A 144 41.54 30.19 7.32
CA LEU A 144 42.18 30.03 6.02
C LEU A 144 43.48 29.24 6.24
N THR A 145 43.40 27.92 6.23
CA THR A 145 44.58 27.11 5.92
C THR A 145 44.75 27.07 4.39
N PRO A 146 45.95 27.35 3.86
CA PRO A 146 46.17 27.31 2.42
C PRO A 146 46.05 25.86 1.93
N PHE A 147 45.09 25.65 1.03
CA PHE A 147 44.86 24.38 0.34
C PHE A 147 46.11 24.03 -0.47
N SER A 148 46.82 22.97 -0.09
CA SER A 148 47.88 22.39 -0.91
C SER A 148 47.24 21.37 -1.86
N PRO A 149 47.35 21.53 -3.19
CA PRO A 149 46.81 20.56 -4.13
C PRO A 149 47.65 19.28 -4.09
N LEU A 150 47.00 18.16 -3.72
CA LEU A 150 47.57 16.82 -3.88
C LEU A 150 47.59 16.50 -5.37
N ALA A 151 48.79 16.44 -5.96
CA ALA A 151 48.97 15.96 -7.32
C ALA A 151 48.73 14.44 -7.36
N THR A 152 47.50 14.03 -7.66
CA THR A 152 47.20 12.63 -7.94
C THR A 152 47.58 12.34 -9.40
N ASN A 153 48.68 11.60 -9.59
CA ASN A 153 49.14 11.21 -10.92
C ASN A 153 48.11 10.29 -11.61
N MET A 154 47.79 10.63 -12.86
CA MET A 154 46.92 9.89 -13.77
C MET A 154 47.61 8.62 -14.31
N MET A 155 48.11 7.76 -13.43
CA MET A 155 48.75 6.49 -13.81
C MET A 155 48.18 5.28 -13.06
N ASP A 156 47.28 5.49 -12.08
CA ASP A 156 46.81 4.41 -11.20
C ASP A 156 45.50 3.71 -11.67
N PHE A 157 45.03 3.96 -12.90
CA PHE A 157 43.88 3.25 -13.43
C PHE A 157 44.29 2.01 -14.24
N VAL A 158 44.20 0.84 -13.61
CA VAL A 158 44.22 -0.45 -14.30
C VAL A 158 42.77 -0.93 -14.47
N PRO A 159 42.27 -1.15 -15.70
CA PRO A 159 40.93 -1.68 -15.92
C PRO A 159 40.90 -3.18 -15.61
N VAL A 160 39.90 -3.60 -14.83
CA VAL A 160 39.60 -5.01 -14.57
C VAL A 160 38.88 -5.59 -15.79
N SER A 161 39.39 -6.73 -16.27
CA SER A 161 38.75 -7.58 -17.31
C SER A 161 37.63 -8.43 -16.73
#